data_AF-A0A183I324-F1
#
_entry.id   AF-A0A183I324-F1
#
_cell.length_a   1.000
_cell.length_b   1.000
_cell.length_c   1.000
_cell.angle_alpha   90.00
_cell.angle_beta   90.00
_cell.angle_gamma   90.00
#
_symmetry.space_group_name_H-M   'P 1'
#
loop_
_entity.id
_entity.type
_entity.pdbx_description
1 polymer ?
#
loop_
_entity_poly.entity_id
_entity_poly.type
_entity_poly.pdbx_seq_one_letter_code
_entity_poly.pdbx_strand_id
1 'polypeptide(L)'
;MITRQVRLLEHARELLNESEAMNARLIEQTKLLKDEIRRMERDRERENHLANTEYLKDIIMKFIAPEKVTDERGHLIPVLTTMLKLNNDEVNLLSQVAEGKVFLLIAVFKS
;
A
#
# COMPACT_ATOMS: atom_id res chain seq x y z
N MET A 1 -31.98 -29.30 -53.56
CA MET A 1 -32.07 -27.97 -52.91
C MET A 1 -32.23 -28.08 -51.39
N ILE A 2 -33.18 -28.87 -50.88
CA ILE A 2 -33.43 -29.08 -49.43
C ILE A 2 -32.19 -29.62 -48.69
N THR A 3 -31.48 -30.62 -49.23
CA THR A 3 -30.27 -31.21 -48.61
C THR A 3 -29.10 -30.24 -48.44
N ARG A 4 -29.06 -29.15 -49.22
CA ARG A 4 -28.04 -28.10 -49.05
C ARG A 4 -28.41 -27.18 -47.89
N GLN A 5 -29.69 -26.84 -47.75
CA GLN A 5 -30.18 -26.00 -46.65
C GLN A 5 -30.03 -26.72 -45.29
N VAL A 6 -30.32 -28.03 -45.23
CA VAL A 6 -30.15 -28.84 -44.01
C VAL A 6 -28.69 -28.85 -43.56
N ARG A 7 -27.73 -29.11 -44.46
CA ARG A 7 -26.29 -29.10 -44.12
C ARG A 7 -25.79 -27.74 -43.65
N LEU A 8 -26.30 -26.65 -44.21
CA LEU A 8 -25.94 -25.30 -43.75
C LEU A 8 -26.49 -25.01 -42.35
N LEU A 9 -27.69 -25.50 -42.04
CA LEU A 9 -28.27 -25.38 -40.69
C LEU A 9 -27.50 -26.20 -39.66
N GLU A 10 -27.09 -27.43 -40.00
CA GLU A 10 -26.26 -28.27 -39.14
C GLU A 10 -24.92 -27.58 -38.85
N HIS A 11 -24.24 -27.09 -39.88
CA HIS A 11 -22.96 -26.39 -39.70
C HIS A 11 -23.12 -25.09 -38.90
N ALA A 12 -24.18 -24.31 -39.13
CA ALA A 12 -24.46 -23.11 -38.35
C ALA A 12 -24.72 -23.42 -36.87
N ARG A 13 -25.38 -24.55 -36.58
CA ARG A 13 -25.60 -25.02 -35.20
C ARG A 13 -24.31 -25.44 -34.51
N GLU A 14 -23.41 -26.11 -35.23
CA GLU A 14 -22.08 -26.47 -34.69
C GLU A 14 -21.27 -25.22 -34.34
N LEU A 15 -21.22 -24.24 -35.25
CA LEU A 15 -20.54 -22.97 -35.01
C LEU A 15 -21.16 -22.19 -33.84
N LEU A 16 -22.49 -22.22 -33.71
CA LEU A 16 -23.18 -21.59 -32.58
C LEU A 16 -22.79 -22.25 -31.25
N ASN A 17 -22.83 -23.58 -31.19
CA ASN A 17 -22.44 -24.32 -29.99
C ASN A 17 -20.98 -24.06 -29.60
N GLU A 18 -20.07 -24.01 -30.59
CA GLU A 18 -18.68 -23.67 -30.35
C GLU A 18 -18.53 -22.24 -29.83
N SER A 19 -19.26 -21.29 -30.41
CA SER A 19 -19.29 -19.89 -29.96
C SER A 19 -19.81 -19.75 -28.53
N GLU A 20 -20.89 -20.45 -28.18
CA GLU A 20 -21.44 -20.45 -26.82
C GLU A 20 -20.47 -21.06 -25.81
N ALA A 21 -19.82 -22.17 -26.16
CA ALA A 21 -18.81 -22.81 -25.32
C ALA A 21 -17.58 -21.90 -25.12
N MET A 22 -17.14 -21.20 -26.17
CA MET A 22 -16.05 -20.23 -26.08
C MET A 22 -16.45 -19.03 -25.21
N ASN A 23 -17.67 -18.52 -25.38
CA ASN A 23 -18.17 -17.40 -24.58
C ASN A 23 -18.25 -17.76 -23.10
N ALA A 24 -18.72 -18.97 -22.75
CA ALA A 24 -18.73 -19.47 -21.38
C ALA A 24 -17.32 -19.47 -20.75
N ARG A 25 -16.31 -19.92 -21.51
CA ARG A 25 -14.91 -19.90 -21.07
C ARG A 25 -14.39 -18.47 -20.87
N LEU A 26 -14.72 -17.54 -21.77
CA LEU A 26 -14.31 -16.13 -21.65
C LEU A 26 -14.94 -15.47 -20.43
N ILE A 27 -16.19 -15.78 -20.11
CA ILE A 27 -16.87 -15.29 -18.90
C ILE A 27 -16.15 -15.81 -17.65
N GLU A 28 -15.79 -17.09 -17.62
CA GLU A 28 -15.04 -17.68 -16.50
C GLU A 28 -13.67 -17.04 -16.34
N GLN A 29 -12.90 -16.90 -17.43
CA GLN A 29 -11.59 -16.22 -17.41
C GLN A 29 -11.72 -14.77 -16.92
N THR A 30 -12.73 -14.05 -17.38
CA THR A 30 -13.00 -12.68 -16.94
C THR A 30 -13.24 -12.62 -15.44
N LYS A 31 -13.99 -13.58 -14.89
CA LYS A 31 -14.23 -13.68 -13.44
C LYS A 31 -12.92 -13.92 -12.68
N LEU A 32 -12.14 -14.92 -13.10
CA LEU A 32 -10.86 -15.26 -12.46
C LEU A 32 -9.87 -14.09 -12.49
N LEU A 33 -9.76 -13.40 -13.62
CA LEU A 33 -8.89 -12.23 -13.76
C LEU A 33 -9.32 -11.08 -12.83
N LYS A 34 -10.62 -10.82 -12.71
CA LYS A 34 -11.14 -9.80 -11.80
C LYS A 34 -10.83 -10.15 -10.33
N ASP A 35 -10.97 -11.41 -9.96
CA ASP A 35 -10.66 -11.86 -8.60
C ASP A 35 -9.16 -11.76 -8.29
N GLU A 36 -8.30 -12.06 -9.27
CA GLU A 36 -6.85 -11.91 -9.14
C GLU A 36 -6.44 -10.45 -9.02
N ILE A 37 -7.02 -9.53 -9.81
CA ILE A 37 -6.76 -8.09 -9.69
C ILE A 37 -7.07 -7.62 -8.26
N ARG A 38 -8.25 -7.97 -7.73
CA ARG A 38 -8.64 -7.59 -6.36
C ARG A 38 -7.70 -8.17 -5.31
N ARG A 39 -7.19 -9.39 -5.53
CA ARG A 39 -6.20 -10.01 -4.65
C ARG A 39 -4.88 -9.24 -4.69
N MET A 40 -4.36 -8.95 -5.88
CA MET A 40 -3.14 -8.18 -6.08
C MET A 40 -3.23 -6.79 -5.46
N GLU A 41 -4.38 -6.12 -5.55
CA GLU A 41 -4.61 -4.81 -4.92
C GLU A 41 -4.47 -4.88 -3.39
N ARG A 42 -5.12 -5.87 -2.75
CA ARG A 42 -4.98 -6.08 -1.30
C ARG A 42 -3.56 -6.44 -0.90
N ASP A 43 -2.88 -7.26 -1.69
CA ASP A 43 -1.49 -7.66 -1.43
C ASP A 43 -0.57 -6.43 -1.50
N ARG A 44 -0.75 -5.57 -2.50
CA ARG A 44 -0.03 -4.31 -2.66
C ARG A 44 -0.32 -3.32 -1.54
N GLU A 45 -1.56 -3.20 -1.07
CA GLU A 45 -1.90 -2.37 0.09
C GLU A 45 -1.14 -2.86 1.34
N ARG A 46 -1.11 -4.17 1.59
CA ARG A 46 -0.34 -4.75 2.70
C ARG A 46 1.16 -4.47 2.58
N GLU A 47 1.72 -4.62 1.39
CA GLU A 47 3.14 -4.30 1.14
C GLU A 47 3.44 -2.83 1.36
N ASN A 48 2.58 -1.92 0.88
CA ASN A 48 2.73 -0.48 1.11
C ASN A 48 2.64 -0.14 2.61
N HIS A 49 1.71 -0.76 3.35
CA HIS A 49 1.61 -0.57 4.79
C HIS A 49 2.85 -1.07 5.53
N LEU A 50 3.41 -2.23 5.11
CA LEU A 50 4.65 -2.75 5.67
C LEU A 50 5.83 -1.81 5.39
N ALA A 51 6.00 -1.39 4.14
CA ALA A 51 7.08 -0.47 3.74
C ALA A 51 7.01 0.88 4.47
N ASN A 52 5.81 1.43 4.63
CA ASN A 52 5.60 2.66 5.40
C ASN A 52 5.98 2.47 6.89
N THR A 53 5.68 1.29 7.45
CA THR A 53 6.02 0.96 8.85
C THR A 53 7.53 0.79 9.02
N GLU A 54 8.21 0.13 8.07
CA GLU A 54 9.67 0.00 8.09
C GLU A 54 10.36 1.35 7.96
N TYR A 55 9.90 2.20 7.04
CA TYR A 55 10.43 3.55 6.91
C TYR A 55 10.20 4.37 8.18
N LEU A 56 8.99 4.31 8.77
CA LEU A 56 8.71 4.99 10.04
C LEU A 56 9.65 4.50 11.15
N LYS A 57 9.89 3.20 11.26
CA LYS A 57 10.87 2.62 12.18
C LYS A 57 12.25 3.23 11.94
N ASP A 58 12.73 3.31 10.70
CA ASP A 58 14.03 3.89 10.39
C ASP A 58 14.13 5.37 10.79
N ILE A 59 13.07 6.14 10.59
CA ILE A 59 13.00 7.55 11.01
C ILE A 59 13.04 7.66 12.54
N ILE A 60 12.28 6.82 13.26
CA ILE A 60 12.32 6.78 14.73
C ILE A 60 13.72 6.42 15.21
N MET A 61 14.36 5.41 14.61
CA MET A 61 15.72 4.99 14.97
C MET A 61 16.74 6.10 14.74
N LYS A 62 16.61 6.88 13.65
CA LYS A 62 17.45 8.07 13.40
C LYS A 62 17.18 9.17 14.42
N PHE A 63 15.93 9.40 14.79
CA PHE A 63 15.56 10.45 15.74
C PHE A 63 16.12 10.20 17.15
N ILE A 64 16.08 8.95 17.62
CA ILE A 64 16.59 8.56 18.95
C ILE A 64 18.12 8.42 18.99
N ALA A 65 18.76 8.21 17.85
CA ALA A 65 20.21 8.07 17.78
C ALA A 65 20.92 9.36 18.22
N PRO A 66 22.21 9.27 18.63
CA PRO A 66 23.03 10.45 18.83
C PRO A 66 23.11 11.25 17.53
N GLU A 67 22.94 12.57 17.63
CA GLU A 67 23.05 13.47 16.49
C GLU A 67 24.44 13.37 15.86
N LYS A 68 24.48 13.13 14.55
CA LYS A 68 25.72 13.10 13.77
C LYS A 68 25.99 14.43 13.10
N VAL A 69 24.94 15.20 12.85
CA VAL A 69 24.96 16.54 12.24
C VAL A 69 24.07 17.46 13.07
N THR A 70 24.43 18.74 13.14
CA THR A 70 23.62 19.76 13.79
C THR A 70 22.20 19.78 13.21
N ASP A 71 21.19 19.79 14.08
CA ASP A 71 19.76 19.90 13.74
C ASP A 71 19.19 18.69 12.96
N GLU A 72 19.85 17.53 12.98
CA GLU A 72 19.33 16.31 12.33
C GLU A 72 17.94 15.94 12.85
N ARG A 73 17.69 16.10 14.16
CA ARG A 73 16.37 15.81 14.77
C ARG A 73 15.28 16.75 14.29
N GLY A 74 15.58 18.04 14.15
CA GLY A 74 14.62 19.04 13.68
C GLY A 74 14.07 18.70 12.29
N HIS A 75 14.93 18.23 11.39
CA HIS A 75 14.56 17.83 10.03
C HIS A 75 13.67 16.57 9.98
N LEU A 76 13.71 15.72 11.01
CA LEU A 76 12.89 14.50 11.09
C LEU A 76 11.49 14.76 11.64
N ILE A 77 11.27 15.88 12.36
CA ILE A 77 9.96 16.21 12.96
C ILE A 77 8.86 16.30 11.89
N PRO A 78 9.00 17.03 10.77
CA PRO A 78 7.95 17.09 9.74
C PRO A 78 7.60 15.70 9.15
N VAL A 79 8.59 14.82 9.04
CA VAL A 79 8.40 13.44 8.56
C VAL A 79 7.58 12.65 9.57
N LEU A 80 7.94 12.71 10.86
CA LEU A 80 7.18 12.07 11.95
C LEU A 80 5.76 12.64 12.05
N THR A 81 5.59 13.96 11.95
CA THR A 81 4.29 14.63 11.97
C THR A 81 3.37 14.10 10.87
N THR A 82 3.91 13.97 9.65
CA THR A 82 3.13 13.47 8.50
C THR A 82 2.77 12.00 8.66
N MET A 83 3.71 11.16 9.09
CA MET A 83 3.51 9.71 9.18
C MET A 83 2.65 9.27 10.35
N LEU A 84 2.77 9.94 11.50
CA LEU A 84 2.02 9.63 12.71
C LEU A 84 0.76 10.50 12.88
N LYS A 85 0.56 11.50 11.99
CA LYS A 85 -0.53 12.49 12.07
C LYS A 85 -0.55 13.21 13.42
N LEU A 86 0.61 13.69 13.83
CA LEU A 86 0.78 14.34 15.14
C LEU A 86 0.00 15.64 15.23
N ASN A 87 -0.51 15.93 16.42
CA ASN A 87 -1.10 17.22 16.76
C ASN A 87 -0.03 18.25 17.18
N ASN A 88 -0.41 19.52 17.34
CA ASN A 88 0.54 20.59 17.67
C ASN A 88 1.28 20.37 19.01
N ASP A 89 0.63 19.78 20.00
CA ASP A 89 1.23 19.53 21.32
C ASP A 89 2.30 18.43 21.23
N GLU A 90 2.03 17.37 20.48
CA GLU A 90 2.98 16.29 20.19
C GLU A 90 4.18 16.80 19.38
N VAL A 91 3.94 17.66 18.39
CA VAL A 91 5.00 18.32 17.62
C VAL A 91 5.87 19.18 18.52
N ASN A 92 5.26 20.01 19.38
CA ASN A 92 5.98 20.85 20.33
C ASN A 92 6.85 20.03 21.29
N LEU A 93 6.36 18.87 21.74
CA LEU A 93 7.13 17.95 22.57
C LEU A 93 8.38 17.44 21.82
N LEU A 94 8.22 16.99 20.57
CA LEU A 94 9.35 16.55 19.74
C LEU A 94 10.36 17.69 19.48
N SER A 95 9.89 18.92 19.26
CA SER A 95 10.75 20.09 19.11
C SER A 95 11.57 20.36 20.37
N GLN A 96 10.99 20.25 21.56
CA GLN A 96 11.72 20.40 22.82
C GLN A 96 12.78 19.29 23.02
N VAL A 97 12.50 18.07 22.55
CA VAL A 97 13.48 16.96 22.58
C VAL A 97 14.61 17.20 21.59
N ALA A 98 14.31 17.67 20.38
CA ALA A 98 15.30 18.02 19.36
C ALA A 98 16.22 19.15 19.83
N GLU A 99 15.68 20.17 20.49
CA GLU A 99 16.43 21.28 21.09
C GLU A 99 17.18 20.90 22.38
N GLY A 100 17.09 19.66 22.84
CA GLY A 100 17.75 19.18 24.06
C GLY A 100 17.14 19.70 25.38
N LYS A 101 16.03 20.45 25.33
CA LYS A 101 15.37 21.04 26.50
C LYS A 101 14.80 20.00 27.46
N VAL A 102 14.30 18.87 26.94
CA VAL A 102 13.74 17.78 27.77
C VAL A 102 14.83 17.03 28.55
N PHE A 103 16.01 16.83 27.96
CA PHE A 103 17.12 16.17 28.65
C PHE A 103 17.72 17.03 29.77
N LEU A 104 17.68 18.37 29.61
CA LEU A 104 18.05 19.31 30.68
C LEU A 104 17.18 19.14 31.93
N LEU A 105 15.89 18.85 31.78
CA LEU A 105 15.01 18.64 32.94
C LEU A 105 15.43 17.42 33.78
N ILE A 106 15.83 16.32 33.13
CA ILE A 106 16.27 15.09 33.84
C ILE A 106 17.66 15.26 34.46
N ALA A 107 18.56 16.02 33.82
CA ALA A 107 19.89 16.30 34.35
C ALA A 107 19.85 17.26 35.57
N VAL A 108 18.96 18.26 35.56
CA VAL A 108 18.81 19.22 36.67
C VAL A 108 18.25 18.57 37.93
N PHE A 109 17.38 17.56 37.81
CA PHE A 109 16.83 16.83 38.96
C PHE A 109 17.75 15.73 39.53
N LYS A 110 18.91 15.48 38.90
CA LYS A 110 19.90 14.48 39.35
C LYS A 110 21.13 15.08 40.05
N SER A 111 21.13 16.39 40.33
CA SER A 111 22.23 17.08 41.02
C SER A 111 21.87 17.54 42.42
#